data_AF-A0A7X6TPG3-F1
#
_entry.id   AF-A0A7X6TPG3-F1
#
_cell.length_a   1.000
_cell.length_b   1.000
_cell.length_c   1.000
_cell.angle_alpha   90.00
_cell.angle_beta   90.00
_cell.angle_gamma   90.00
#
_symmetry.space_group_name_H-M   'P 1'
#
loop_
_entity.id
_entity.type
_entity.pdbx_description
1 polymer ?
#
loop_
_entity_poly.entity_id
_entity_poly.type
_entity_poly.pdbx_seq_one_letter_code
_entity_poly.pdbx_strand_id
1 'polypeptide(L)'
;MEERPFKLVSPFQPTGDQPEAIKTLVEGLRANKRYQVLLGATGTGKTYTIANVIAQIQRPTLVMVHNKTLAGQLYSELKSFFPENRVEYFISNFDFYQPEAYIPKSDTYIEKSADMNMEIEMMRNAAINSALTRGDTIIVASVAAIYALNDPEEYSSLLFSLRVGESINRRDIVRLLINAQYKRTMLDLVPGSFRVRGDVLEIAPPYTDRVFIRVELFADVVERISEVDPLAGTTQRTYQYIPIYPAESHASSQKRLNEAVQTILEELVIEVQKFKDAGKLLEAERLDQRTRRDVEQIEEYGICPGIENYSRHIDKRKKGEAPFTIMDYFKERNYLVIVDESHVSLPQIRGMYNGDRSRKETLVKYGFRLPSALDNRPLKFAEFEKRISNVIFTSAT
;
A
#
# COMPACT_ATOMS: atom_id res chain seq x y z
N MET A 1 -19.39 -9.75 -4.97
CA MET A 1 -19.12 -8.40 -5.52
C MET A 1 -19.51 -8.44 -6.98
N GLU A 2 -20.18 -7.39 -7.47
CA GLU A 2 -20.56 -7.28 -8.88
C GLU A 2 -19.27 -7.27 -9.73
N GLU A 3 -19.08 -8.25 -10.61
CA GLU A 3 -17.96 -8.24 -11.56
C GLU A 3 -18.22 -7.14 -12.59
N ARG A 4 -17.46 -6.05 -12.50
CA ARG A 4 -17.51 -4.96 -13.46
C ARG A 4 -16.45 -5.21 -14.53
N PRO A 5 -16.80 -5.24 -15.82
CA PRO A 5 -15.80 -5.38 -16.87
C PRO A 5 -15.02 -4.07 -17.07
N PHE A 6 -13.77 -4.18 -17.52
CA PHE A 6 -13.03 -3.05 -18.07
C PHE A 6 -13.73 -2.53 -19.32
N LYS A 7 -14.04 -1.23 -19.34
CA LYS A 7 -14.69 -0.54 -20.45
C LYS A 7 -13.77 0.53 -21.01
N LEU A 8 -13.13 0.19 -22.13
CA LEU A 8 -12.29 1.13 -22.86
C LEU A 8 -13.16 2.16 -23.58
N VAL A 9 -12.93 3.43 -23.28
CA VAL A 9 -13.56 4.59 -23.92
C VAL A 9 -12.47 5.37 -24.65
N SER A 10 -12.59 5.49 -25.97
CA SER A 10 -11.63 6.21 -26.80
C SER A 10 -12.30 6.69 -28.09
N PRO A 11 -12.01 7.91 -28.57
CA PRO A 11 -12.45 8.35 -29.89
C PRO A 11 -11.62 7.70 -31.03
N PHE A 12 -10.51 7.04 -30.69
CA PHE A 12 -9.59 6.44 -31.65
C PHE A 12 -9.91 4.96 -31.88
N GLN A 13 -9.59 4.43 -33.06
CA GLN A 13 -9.52 2.99 -33.31
C GLN A 13 -8.07 2.55 -33.43
N PRO A 14 -7.71 1.30 -33.08
CA PRO A 14 -6.36 0.80 -33.33
C PRO A 14 -5.98 0.92 -34.81
N THR A 15 -4.81 1.49 -35.10
CA THR A 15 -4.33 1.75 -36.48
C THR A 15 -2.87 1.33 -36.66
N GLY A 16 -2.38 1.28 -37.91
CA GLY A 16 -1.02 0.83 -38.22
C GLY A 16 -0.79 -0.60 -37.72
N ASP A 17 0.29 -0.81 -36.98
CA ASP A 17 0.65 -2.13 -36.43
C ASP A 17 -0.08 -2.47 -35.11
N GLN A 18 -0.85 -1.54 -34.54
CA GLN A 18 -1.52 -1.75 -33.26
C GLN A 18 -2.49 -2.95 -33.27
N PRO A 19 -3.35 -3.17 -34.28
CA PRO A 19 -4.27 -4.31 -34.28
C PRO A 19 -3.56 -5.66 -34.15
N GLU A 20 -2.47 -5.86 -34.89
CA GLU A 20 -1.71 -7.11 -34.86
C GLU A 20 -0.93 -7.28 -33.55
N ALA A 21 -0.36 -6.19 -33.02
CA ALA A 21 0.29 -6.19 -31.71
C ALA A 21 -0.69 -6.56 -30.59
N ILE A 22 -1.88 -5.96 -30.58
CA ILE A 22 -2.94 -6.26 -29.61
C ILE A 22 -3.32 -7.73 -29.70
N LYS A 23 -3.62 -8.21 -30.92
CA LYS A 23 -4.01 -9.61 -31.16
C LYS A 23 -2.94 -10.58 -30.65
N THR A 24 -1.67 -10.37 -31.02
CA THR A 24 -0.55 -11.22 -30.62
C THR A 24 -0.38 -11.28 -29.10
N LEU A 25 -0.44 -10.13 -28.43
CA LEU A 25 -0.31 -10.05 -26.97
C LEU A 25 -1.48 -10.76 -26.27
N VAL A 26 -2.72 -10.56 -26.74
CA VAL A 26 -3.92 -11.20 -26.19
C VAL A 26 -3.88 -12.71 -26.38
N GLU A 27 -3.52 -13.18 -27.58
CA GLU A 27 -3.35 -14.62 -27.86
C GLU A 27 -2.26 -15.23 -26.97
N GLY A 28 -1.14 -14.54 -26.78
CA GLY A 28 -0.09 -14.97 -25.88
C GLY A 28 -0.55 -15.04 -24.42
N LEU A 29 -1.32 -14.07 -23.94
CA LEU A 29 -1.88 -14.10 -22.57
C LEU A 29 -2.88 -15.24 -22.40
N ARG A 30 -3.75 -15.49 -23.41
CA ARG A 30 -4.71 -16.60 -23.40
C ARG A 30 -4.02 -17.97 -23.45
N ALA A 31 -2.88 -18.06 -24.14
CA ALA A 31 -1.99 -19.22 -24.13
C ALA A 31 -1.11 -19.30 -22.86
N ASN A 32 -1.36 -18.45 -21.86
CA ASN A 32 -0.63 -18.36 -20.61
C ASN A 32 0.90 -18.15 -20.78
N LYS A 33 1.32 -17.42 -21.82
CA LYS A 33 2.72 -16.99 -21.94
C LYS A 33 3.06 -16.10 -20.75
N ARG A 34 4.06 -16.54 -19.97
CA ARG A 34 4.50 -15.82 -18.78
C ARG A 34 5.14 -14.48 -19.12
N TYR A 35 5.95 -14.43 -20.18
CA TYR A 35 6.72 -13.26 -20.60
C TYR A 35 6.37 -12.90 -22.04
N GLN A 36 6.06 -11.63 -22.28
CA GLN A 36 5.86 -11.06 -23.59
C GLN A 36 6.53 -9.69 -23.69
N VAL A 37 6.97 -9.31 -24.89
CA VAL A 37 7.61 -8.02 -25.14
C VAL A 37 6.82 -7.30 -26.23
N LEU A 38 6.39 -6.08 -25.94
CA LEU A 38 5.92 -5.13 -26.94
C LEU A 38 7.08 -4.21 -27.29
N LEU A 39 7.78 -4.54 -28.37
CA LEU A 39 8.81 -3.69 -28.96
C LEU A 39 8.13 -2.60 -29.78
N GLY A 40 7.95 -1.42 -29.19
CA GLY A 40 7.21 -0.31 -29.78
C GLY A 40 8.04 0.96 -29.81
N ALA A 41 8.28 1.50 -31.00
CA ALA A 41 8.94 2.79 -31.17
C ALA A 41 8.21 3.91 -30.41
N THR A 42 8.94 4.98 -30.07
CA THR A 42 8.35 6.14 -29.39
C THR A 42 7.27 6.79 -30.26
N GLY A 43 6.15 7.17 -29.64
CA GLY A 43 5.03 7.80 -30.35
C GLY A 43 4.07 6.83 -31.07
N THR A 44 4.31 5.52 -31.03
CA THR A 44 3.42 4.52 -31.67
C THR A 44 2.13 4.21 -30.89
N GLY A 45 1.88 4.91 -29.77
CA GLY A 45 0.69 4.71 -28.95
C GLY A 45 0.73 3.45 -28.08
N LYS A 46 1.89 3.11 -27.50
CA LYS A 46 2.07 1.94 -26.61
C LYS A 46 1.01 1.85 -25.52
N THR A 47 0.68 2.95 -24.84
CA THR A 47 -0.37 2.98 -23.80
C THR A 47 -1.72 2.54 -24.35
N TYR A 48 -2.09 2.99 -25.56
CA TYR A 48 -3.37 2.63 -26.18
C TYR A 48 -3.43 1.15 -26.58
N THR A 49 -2.32 0.60 -27.10
CA THR A 49 -2.16 -0.83 -27.34
C THR A 49 -2.39 -1.62 -26.05
N ILE A 50 -1.73 -1.24 -24.96
CA ILE A 50 -1.88 -1.91 -23.65
C ILE A 50 -3.31 -1.75 -23.10
N ALA A 51 -3.93 -0.58 -23.23
CA ALA A 51 -5.33 -0.38 -22.82
C ALA A 51 -6.28 -1.34 -23.56
N ASN A 52 -6.09 -1.53 -24.87
CA ASN A 52 -6.85 -2.53 -25.63
C ASN A 52 -6.61 -3.96 -25.13
N VAL A 53 -5.36 -4.31 -24.79
CA VAL A 53 -5.04 -5.64 -24.21
C VAL A 53 -5.76 -5.84 -22.88
N ILE A 54 -5.72 -4.84 -21.97
CA ILE A 54 -6.41 -4.90 -20.66
C ILE A 54 -7.92 -5.09 -20.87
N ALA A 55 -8.52 -4.32 -21.78
CA ALA A 55 -9.94 -4.39 -22.09
C ALA A 55 -10.36 -5.73 -22.73
N GLN A 56 -9.45 -6.44 -23.39
CA GLN A 56 -9.76 -7.76 -23.97
C GLN A 56 -9.49 -8.93 -23.02
N ILE A 57 -8.50 -8.80 -22.13
CA ILE A 57 -8.13 -9.86 -21.19
C ILE A 57 -8.91 -9.80 -19.88
N GLN A 58 -9.48 -8.64 -19.53
CA GLN A 58 -10.36 -8.45 -18.38
C GLN A 58 -9.70 -8.87 -17.04
N ARG A 59 -8.45 -8.44 -16.82
CA ARG A 59 -7.68 -8.78 -15.61
C ARG A 59 -7.22 -7.52 -14.88
N PRO A 60 -7.25 -7.50 -13.52
CA PRO A 60 -6.59 -6.45 -12.76
C PRO A 60 -5.15 -6.29 -13.24
N THR A 61 -4.69 -5.05 -13.35
CA THR A 61 -3.39 -4.77 -13.98
C THR A 61 -2.53 -3.87 -13.10
N LEU A 62 -1.29 -4.27 -12.87
CA LEU A 62 -0.25 -3.45 -12.25
C LEU A 62 0.69 -2.93 -13.33
N VAL A 63 0.70 -1.62 -13.55
CA VAL A 63 1.61 -0.94 -14.48
C VAL A 63 2.78 -0.38 -13.68
N MET A 64 3.96 -0.95 -13.87
CA MET A 64 5.19 -0.54 -13.21
C MET A 64 6.01 0.40 -14.10
N VAL A 65 6.49 1.50 -13.51
CA VAL A 65 7.23 2.54 -14.23
C VAL A 65 8.38 3.10 -13.38
N HIS A 66 9.48 3.49 -14.03
CA HIS A 66 10.73 3.84 -13.35
C HIS A 66 10.76 5.24 -12.73
N ASN A 67 9.82 6.14 -13.06
CA ASN A 67 9.83 7.52 -12.56
C ASN A 67 8.41 8.09 -12.31
N LYS A 68 8.32 9.09 -11.41
CA LYS A 68 7.03 9.70 -10.98
C LYS A 68 6.33 10.46 -12.11
N THR A 69 7.08 11.14 -12.99
CA THR A 69 6.52 11.95 -14.09
C THR A 69 5.77 11.07 -15.09
N LEU A 70 6.41 10.01 -15.56
CA LEU A 70 5.82 9.05 -16.48
C LEU A 70 4.67 8.27 -15.82
N ALA A 71 4.78 7.99 -14.52
CA ALA A 71 3.66 7.44 -13.76
C ALA A 71 2.42 8.36 -13.80
N GLY A 72 2.60 9.68 -13.60
CA GLY A 72 1.50 10.64 -13.67
C GLY A 72 0.87 10.74 -15.06
N GLN A 73 1.69 10.67 -16.11
CA GLN A 73 1.23 10.64 -17.50
C GLN A 73 0.40 9.39 -17.78
N LEU A 74 0.94 8.20 -17.50
CA LEU A 74 0.24 6.93 -17.70
C LEU A 74 -1.05 6.84 -16.88
N TYR A 75 -1.03 7.33 -15.64
CA TYR A 75 -2.22 7.41 -14.80
C TYR A 75 -3.31 8.25 -15.46
N SER A 76 -2.97 9.44 -15.96
CA SER A 76 -3.91 10.35 -16.62
C SER A 76 -4.46 9.77 -17.91
N GLU A 77 -3.60 9.16 -18.73
CA GLU A 77 -4.00 8.48 -19.97
C GLU A 77 -4.95 7.31 -19.69
N LEU A 78 -4.57 6.40 -18.80
CA LEU A 78 -5.37 5.22 -18.46
C LEU A 78 -6.70 5.62 -17.81
N LYS A 79 -6.72 6.67 -16.97
CA LYS A 79 -7.96 7.19 -16.37
C LYS A 79 -8.90 7.78 -17.42
N SER A 80 -8.36 8.38 -18.48
CA SER A 80 -9.13 8.86 -19.62
C SER A 80 -9.68 7.70 -20.47
N PHE A 81 -8.90 6.63 -20.62
CA PHE A 81 -9.32 5.42 -21.33
C PHE A 81 -10.33 4.56 -20.56
N PHE A 82 -10.29 4.57 -19.23
CA PHE A 82 -11.15 3.75 -18.37
C PHE A 82 -11.90 4.59 -17.31
N PRO A 83 -12.76 5.55 -17.72
CA PRO A 83 -13.41 6.48 -16.81
C PRO A 83 -14.43 5.82 -15.87
N GLU A 84 -14.91 4.62 -16.21
CA GLU A 84 -15.90 3.86 -15.44
C GLU A 84 -15.28 2.78 -14.53
N ASN A 85 -13.97 2.55 -14.64
CA ASN A 85 -13.23 1.55 -13.84
C ASN A 85 -12.32 2.21 -12.80
N ARG A 86 -11.62 1.41 -11.98
CA ARG A 86 -10.67 1.93 -11.01
C ARG A 86 -9.28 2.05 -11.61
N VAL A 87 -8.90 3.27 -11.96
CA VAL A 87 -7.52 3.61 -12.27
C VAL A 87 -6.93 4.33 -11.06
N GLU A 88 -5.94 3.69 -10.44
CA GLU A 88 -5.35 4.10 -9.16
C GLU A 88 -3.87 4.41 -9.30
N TYR A 89 -3.34 5.21 -8.38
CA TYR A 89 -1.98 5.72 -8.40
C TYR A 89 -1.22 5.29 -7.15
N PHE A 90 -0.08 4.63 -7.32
CA PHE A 90 0.68 4.04 -6.21
C PHE A 90 2.18 4.31 -6.31
N ILE A 91 2.59 5.50 -5.86
CA ILE A 91 3.99 5.90 -5.78
C ILE A 91 4.42 6.12 -4.32
N SER A 92 5.67 6.54 -4.10
CA SER A 92 6.09 7.05 -2.79
C SER A 92 5.30 8.30 -2.43
N ASN A 93 4.71 8.31 -1.24
CA ASN A 93 4.02 9.45 -0.63
C ASN A 93 4.98 10.47 -0.01
N PHE A 94 6.29 10.29 -0.12
CA PHE A 94 7.25 11.27 0.37
C PHE A 94 7.61 12.30 -0.71
N ASP A 95 7.43 13.58 -0.38
CA ASP A 95 7.95 14.71 -1.16
C ASP A 95 9.43 14.92 -0.83
N PHE A 96 9.77 14.84 0.46
CA PHE A 96 11.14 14.75 0.96
C PHE A 96 11.29 13.48 1.80
N TYR A 97 12.41 12.76 1.62
CA TYR A 97 12.71 11.58 2.42
C TYR A 97 14.20 11.44 2.66
N GLN A 98 14.58 11.54 3.94
CA GLN A 98 15.89 11.18 4.45
C GLN A 98 15.76 9.88 5.26
N PRO A 99 16.38 8.78 4.79
CA PRO A 99 16.35 7.54 5.55
C PRO A 99 17.22 7.65 6.80
N GLU A 100 16.84 6.89 7.83
CA GLU A 100 17.71 6.63 8.98
C GLU A 100 19.04 6.00 8.50
N ALA A 101 20.17 6.52 8.97
CA ALA A 101 21.48 5.98 8.63
C ALA A 101 22.51 6.24 9.74
N TYR A 102 23.59 5.49 9.73
CA TYR A 102 24.74 5.72 10.59
C TYR A 102 26.02 5.68 9.74
N ILE A 103 26.88 6.69 9.89
CA ILE A 103 28.15 6.81 9.17
C ILE A 103 29.28 6.52 10.15
N PRO A 104 29.86 5.31 10.16
CA PRO A 104 30.83 4.92 11.19
C PRO A 104 32.11 5.75 11.18
N LYS A 105 32.53 6.23 9.99
CA LYS A 105 33.77 7.00 9.83
C LYS A 105 33.75 8.32 10.60
N SER A 106 32.58 8.92 10.77
CA SER A 106 32.39 10.22 11.43
C SER A 106 31.54 10.12 12.70
N ASP A 107 31.22 8.91 13.16
CA ASP A 107 30.33 8.64 14.30
C ASP A 107 29.03 9.46 14.22
N THR A 108 28.45 9.56 13.02
CA THR A 108 27.28 10.41 12.77
C THR A 108 26.04 9.56 12.58
N TYR A 109 25.08 9.71 13.49
CA TYR A 109 23.73 9.18 13.33
C TYR A 109 22.85 10.20 12.63
N ILE A 110 22.16 9.75 11.59
CA ILE A 110 21.25 10.54 10.77
C ILE A 110 19.84 10.07 11.08
N GLU A 111 19.04 10.97 11.67
CA GLU A 111 17.64 10.71 11.94
C GLU A 111 16.81 10.62 10.65
N LYS A 112 15.78 9.76 10.70
CA LYS A 112 14.76 9.72 9.66
C LYS A 112 14.00 11.05 9.69
N SER A 113 13.95 11.72 8.56
CA SER A 113 13.12 12.91 8.36
C SER A 113 12.38 12.76 7.05
N ALA A 114 11.08 13.03 7.04
CA ALA A 114 10.26 12.84 5.86
C ALA A 114 9.05 13.77 5.86
N ASP A 115 8.77 14.35 4.70
CA ASP A 115 7.56 15.13 4.45
C ASP A 115 6.61 14.28 3.61
N MET A 116 5.46 13.97 4.19
CA MET A 116 4.44 13.15 3.55
C MET A 116 3.44 14.02 2.78
N ASN A 117 3.19 13.63 1.54
CA ASN A 117 2.14 14.17 0.70
C ASN A 117 0.83 13.42 0.97
N MET A 118 -0.11 14.09 1.64
CA MET A 118 -1.38 13.49 2.04
C MET A 118 -2.27 13.12 0.84
N GLU A 119 -2.19 13.85 -0.27
CA GLU A 119 -2.95 13.49 -1.49
C GLU A 119 -2.47 12.16 -2.05
N ILE A 120 -1.15 11.96 -2.13
CA ILE A 120 -0.58 10.68 -2.56
C ILE A 120 -0.88 9.56 -1.57
N GLU A 121 -0.89 9.83 -0.25
CA GLU A 121 -1.27 8.81 0.74
C GLU A 121 -2.73 8.37 0.56
N MET A 122 -3.65 9.32 0.32
CA MET A 122 -5.05 8.98 -0.01
C MET A 122 -5.14 8.14 -1.28
N MET A 123 -4.39 8.48 -2.33
CA MET A 123 -4.33 7.69 -3.57
C MET A 123 -3.76 6.28 -3.33
N ARG A 124 -2.76 6.14 -2.45
CA ARG A 124 -2.22 4.84 -2.07
C ARG A 124 -3.24 3.99 -1.32
N ASN A 125 -3.96 4.57 -0.38
CA ASN A 125 -5.06 3.88 0.32
C ASN A 125 -6.16 3.47 -0.66
N ALA A 126 -6.52 4.34 -1.61
CA ALA A 126 -7.46 3.99 -2.69
C ALA A 126 -6.97 2.79 -3.51
N ALA A 127 -5.69 2.77 -3.89
CA ALA A 127 -5.07 1.69 -4.64
C ALA A 127 -5.08 0.35 -3.88
N ILE A 128 -4.71 0.35 -2.59
CA ILE A 128 -4.75 -0.83 -1.70
C ILE A 128 -6.16 -1.38 -1.61
N ASN A 129 -7.14 -0.51 -1.35
CA ASN A 129 -8.54 -0.88 -1.23
C ASN A 129 -9.09 -1.46 -2.54
N SER A 130 -8.77 -0.83 -3.67
CA SER A 130 -9.17 -1.28 -5.00
C SER A 130 -8.51 -2.60 -5.40
N ALA A 131 -7.22 -2.81 -5.08
CA ALA A 131 -6.53 -4.10 -5.31
C ALA A 131 -7.25 -5.24 -4.59
N LEU A 132 -7.56 -5.03 -3.30
CA LEU A 132 -8.18 -6.02 -2.44
C LEU A 132 -9.62 -6.33 -2.85
N THR A 133 -10.40 -5.30 -3.20
CA THR A 133 -11.85 -5.43 -3.33
C THR A 133 -12.36 -5.49 -4.77
N ARG A 134 -11.60 -5.09 -5.79
CA ARG A 134 -12.14 -4.92 -7.15
C ARG A 134 -11.35 -5.62 -8.26
N GLY A 135 -12.08 -6.31 -9.14
CA GLY A 135 -11.53 -6.99 -10.32
C GLY A 135 -11.19 -6.04 -11.48
N ASP A 136 -11.76 -4.84 -11.50
CA ASP A 136 -11.60 -3.83 -12.54
C ASP A 136 -10.61 -2.73 -12.16
N THR A 137 -9.49 -3.14 -11.56
CA THR A 137 -8.46 -2.23 -11.03
C THR A 137 -7.22 -2.21 -11.91
N ILE A 138 -6.81 -1.02 -12.34
CA ILE A 138 -5.50 -0.73 -12.92
C ILE A 138 -4.73 0.15 -11.94
N ILE A 139 -3.56 -0.28 -11.49
CA ILE A 139 -2.69 0.50 -10.61
C ILE A 139 -1.46 0.93 -11.39
N VAL A 140 -1.24 2.24 -11.51
CA VAL A 140 0.01 2.78 -12.03
C VAL A 140 0.94 3.04 -10.85
N ALA A 141 2.07 2.34 -10.82
CA ALA A 141 2.96 2.31 -9.68
C ALA A 141 4.43 2.50 -10.04
N SER A 142 5.16 3.18 -9.15
CA SER A 142 6.63 3.18 -9.19
C SER A 142 7.19 1.91 -8.54
N VAL A 143 8.50 1.86 -8.31
CA VAL A 143 9.14 0.85 -7.46
C VAL A 143 8.55 0.78 -6.04
N ALA A 144 7.72 1.74 -5.61
CA ALA A 144 6.93 1.63 -4.39
C ALA A 144 6.10 0.32 -4.34
N ALA A 145 5.72 -0.26 -5.49
CA ALA A 145 4.99 -1.53 -5.56
C ALA A 145 5.76 -2.74 -5.02
N ILE A 146 7.10 -2.66 -4.91
CA ILE A 146 7.92 -3.74 -4.35
C ILE A 146 8.35 -3.48 -2.90
N TYR A 147 7.90 -2.38 -2.30
CA TYR A 147 8.15 -2.08 -0.89
C TYR A 147 7.12 -2.75 0.01
N ALA A 148 7.55 -3.00 1.25
CA ALA A 148 6.74 -3.65 2.26
C ALA A 148 5.42 -2.90 2.52
N LEU A 149 4.33 -3.66 2.55
CA LEU A 149 3.02 -3.32 3.11
C LEU A 149 2.69 -4.34 4.21
N ASN A 150 1.64 -4.07 4.97
CA ASN A 150 1.13 -5.05 5.93
C ASN A 150 0.59 -6.30 5.24
N ASP A 151 0.53 -7.37 6.01
CA ASP A 151 -0.22 -8.59 5.70
C ASP A 151 -1.63 -8.27 5.16
N PRO A 152 -1.96 -8.64 3.90
CA PRO A 152 -3.28 -8.39 3.32
C PRO A 152 -4.42 -9.05 4.10
N GLU A 153 -4.18 -10.18 4.77
CA GLU A 153 -5.20 -10.84 5.58
C GLU A 153 -5.49 -10.05 6.86
N GLU A 154 -4.44 -9.56 7.53
CA GLU A 154 -4.58 -8.67 8.68
C GLU A 154 -5.32 -7.39 8.26
N TYR A 155 -4.90 -6.74 7.16
CA TYR A 155 -5.56 -5.54 6.65
C TYR A 155 -7.04 -5.80 6.32
N SER A 156 -7.34 -6.92 5.66
CA SER A 156 -8.72 -7.30 5.33
C SER A 156 -9.56 -7.63 6.57
N SER A 157 -8.96 -8.11 7.67
CA SER A 157 -9.68 -8.43 8.91
C SER A 157 -10.18 -7.19 9.65
N LEU A 158 -9.54 -6.04 9.40
CA LEU A 158 -9.91 -4.74 9.97
C LEU A 158 -11.00 -4.01 9.17
N LEU A 159 -11.33 -4.51 7.98
CA LEU A 159 -12.42 -4.00 7.16
C LEU A 159 -13.76 -4.44 7.76
N PHE A 160 -14.67 -3.49 7.95
CA PHE A 160 -16.05 -3.78 8.31
C PHE A 160 -17.00 -2.98 7.42
N SER A 161 -18.30 -3.23 7.54
CA SER A 161 -19.31 -2.53 6.76
C SER A 161 -20.44 -2.07 7.63
N LEU A 162 -21.08 -0.97 7.25
CA LEU A 162 -22.31 -0.51 7.88
C LEU A 162 -23.47 -0.64 6.90
N ARG A 163 -24.63 -1.10 7.38
CA ARG A 163 -25.85 -1.29 6.60
C ARG A 163 -27.01 -0.53 7.20
N VAL A 164 -27.82 0.09 6.35
CA VAL A 164 -29.12 0.65 6.77
C VAL A 164 -30.00 -0.51 7.28
N GLY A 165 -30.65 -0.29 8.43
CA GLY A 165 -31.46 -1.30 9.14
C GLY A 165 -30.66 -2.24 10.05
N GLU A 166 -29.33 -2.12 10.10
CA GLU A 166 -28.49 -2.92 10.99
C GLU A 166 -28.69 -2.50 12.45
N SER A 167 -28.94 -3.48 13.33
CA SER A 167 -29.03 -3.28 14.78
C SER A 167 -27.63 -3.27 15.38
N ILE A 168 -27.02 -2.09 15.47
CA ILE A 168 -25.71 -1.86 16.06
C ILE A 168 -25.71 -0.55 16.85
N ASN A 169 -25.29 -0.61 18.12
CA ASN A 169 -25.22 0.59 18.93
C ASN A 169 -23.98 1.42 18.59
N ARG A 170 -24.04 2.70 18.92
CA ARG A 170 -22.96 3.67 18.69
C ARG A 170 -21.61 3.24 19.29
N ARG A 171 -21.61 2.66 20.49
CA ARG A 171 -20.36 2.29 21.18
C ARG A 171 -19.61 1.19 20.43
N ASP A 172 -20.35 0.27 19.81
CA ASP A 172 -19.77 -0.81 19.04
C ASP A 172 -19.23 -0.32 17.69
N ILE A 173 -19.92 0.61 17.01
CA ILE A 173 -19.34 1.28 15.82
C ILE A 173 -18.04 2.01 16.17
N VAL A 174 -18.01 2.72 17.30
CA VAL A 174 -16.80 3.40 17.78
C VAL A 174 -15.66 2.41 18.04
N ARG A 175 -15.95 1.24 18.63
CA ARG A 175 -14.95 0.18 18.83
C ARG A 175 -14.43 -0.36 17.49
N LEU A 176 -15.29 -0.58 16.51
CA LEU A 176 -14.89 -1.02 15.17
C LEU A 176 -13.97 0.01 14.50
N LEU A 177 -14.30 1.30 14.60
CA LEU A 177 -13.47 2.39 14.07
C LEU A 177 -12.10 2.44 14.75
N ILE A 178 -12.04 2.35 16.08
CA ILE A 178 -10.78 2.32 16.83
C ILE A 178 -9.95 1.10 16.44
N ASN A 179 -10.57 -0.08 16.33
CA ASN A 179 -9.88 -1.29 15.88
C ASN A 179 -9.30 -1.13 14.47
N ALA A 180 -10.03 -0.46 13.58
CA ALA A 180 -9.60 -0.08 12.24
C ALA A 180 -8.64 1.14 12.22
N GLN A 181 -8.09 1.52 13.38
CA GLN A 181 -7.08 2.58 13.59
C GLN A 181 -7.55 4.01 13.32
N TYR A 182 -8.86 4.25 13.31
CA TYR A 182 -9.36 5.62 13.18
C TYR A 182 -9.13 6.44 14.46
N LYS A 183 -8.72 7.69 14.28
CA LYS A 183 -8.52 8.63 15.39
C LYS A 183 -9.80 9.40 15.68
N ARG A 184 -10.26 9.38 16.93
CA ARG A 184 -11.40 10.20 17.34
C ARG A 184 -10.96 11.66 17.47
N THR A 185 -11.72 12.58 16.88
CA THR A 185 -11.47 14.02 16.96
C THR A 185 -12.72 14.77 17.45
N MET A 186 -12.49 15.90 18.12
CA MET A 186 -13.53 16.88 18.46
C MET A 186 -13.52 18.08 17.51
N LEU A 187 -12.50 18.17 16.65
CA LEU A 187 -12.23 19.30 15.76
C LEU A 187 -12.61 18.93 14.30
N ASP A 188 -11.73 19.30 13.38
CA ASP A 188 -11.85 19.03 11.97
C ASP A 188 -11.66 17.55 11.67
N LEU A 189 -12.45 17.08 10.69
CA LEU A 189 -12.37 15.74 10.16
C LEU A 189 -11.26 15.70 9.11
N VAL A 190 -10.18 15.00 9.44
CA VAL A 190 -9.09 14.66 8.52
C VAL A 190 -9.20 13.20 8.09
N PRO A 191 -8.69 12.80 6.91
CA PRO A 191 -8.71 11.39 6.48
C PRO A 191 -8.20 10.44 7.57
N GLY A 192 -8.93 9.34 7.82
CA GLY A 192 -8.61 8.40 8.89
C GLY A 192 -9.05 8.83 10.29
N SER A 193 -9.92 9.84 10.40
CA SER A 193 -10.51 10.29 11.67
C SER A 193 -12.03 10.17 11.69
N PHE A 194 -12.62 10.25 12.88
CA PHE A 194 -14.07 10.29 13.05
C PHE A 194 -14.47 11.17 14.23
N ARG A 195 -15.72 11.63 14.22
CA ARG A 195 -16.33 12.35 15.35
C ARG A 195 -17.76 11.89 15.59
N VAL A 196 -18.26 12.20 16.79
CA VAL A 196 -19.60 11.80 17.25
C VAL A 196 -20.35 13.05 17.69
N ARG A 197 -21.57 13.24 17.18
CA ARG A 197 -22.46 14.36 17.50
C ARG A 197 -23.87 13.82 17.77
N GLY A 198 -24.23 13.65 19.04
CA GLY A 198 -25.49 13.00 19.41
C GLY A 198 -25.54 11.57 18.85
N ASP A 199 -26.55 11.29 18.04
CA ASP A 199 -26.79 10.00 17.39
C ASP A 199 -26.17 9.91 15.98
N VAL A 200 -25.36 10.88 15.60
CA VAL A 200 -24.66 10.94 14.31
C VAL A 200 -23.18 10.63 14.51
N LEU A 201 -22.66 9.70 13.71
CA LEU A 201 -21.22 9.52 13.52
C LEU A 201 -20.81 10.08 12.15
N GLU A 202 -19.72 10.84 12.13
CA GLU A 202 -19.12 11.33 10.90
C GLU A 202 -17.71 10.77 10.79
N ILE A 203 -17.42 10.06 9.70
CA ILE A 203 -16.21 9.27 9.49
C ILE A 203 -15.54 9.80 8.22
N ALA A 204 -14.29 10.25 8.32
CA ALA A 204 -13.50 10.70 7.18
C ALA A 204 -12.72 9.52 6.59
N PRO A 205 -13.05 9.04 5.37
CA PRO A 205 -12.35 7.91 4.78
C PRO A 205 -10.87 8.23 4.52
N PRO A 206 -9.97 7.25 4.58
CA PRO A 206 -8.52 7.46 4.43
C PRO A 206 -8.07 7.65 2.98
N TYR A 207 -9.00 7.53 2.02
CA TYR A 207 -8.73 7.55 0.59
C TYR A 207 -9.33 8.79 -0.11
N THR A 208 -10.01 9.68 0.62
CA THR A 208 -10.55 10.93 0.06
C THR A 208 -10.82 11.94 1.16
N ASP A 209 -10.56 13.21 0.85
CA ASP A 209 -10.91 14.39 1.64
C ASP A 209 -12.13 15.13 1.07
N ARG A 210 -12.69 14.67 -0.06
CA ARG A 210 -13.79 15.33 -0.77
C ARG A 210 -15.15 15.10 -0.12
N VAL A 211 -15.27 14.04 0.66
CA VAL A 211 -16.49 13.65 1.36
C VAL A 211 -16.14 13.01 2.69
N PHE A 212 -17.04 13.13 3.66
CA PHE A 212 -17.08 12.24 4.82
C PHE A 212 -18.35 11.41 4.81
N ILE A 213 -18.30 10.25 5.46
CA ILE A 213 -19.44 9.35 5.63
C ILE A 213 -20.18 9.76 6.90
N ARG A 214 -21.46 10.11 6.76
CA ARG A 214 -22.38 10.37 7.86
C ARG A 214 -23.27 9.15 8.09
N VAL A 215 -23.27 8.65 9.32
CA VAL A 215 -24.08 7.52 9.79
C VAL A 215 -25.03 8.05 10.86
N GLU A 216 -26.32 8.04 10.56
CA GLU A 216 -27.39 8.48 11.46
C GLU A 216 -28.01 7.26 12.12
N LEU A 217 -28.03 7.24 13.45
CA LEU A 217 -28.63 6.19 14.25
C LEU A 217 -29.99 6.65 14.82
N PHE A 218 -30.94 5.74 14.89
CA PHE A 218 -32.11 5.87 15.74
C PHE A 218 -32.08 4.77 16.80
N ALA A 219 -31.82 5.17 18.05
CA ALA A 219 -31.43 4.25 19.13
C ALA A 219 -30.22 3.38 18.70
N ASP A 220 -30.43 2.07 18.53
CA ASP A 220 -29.38 1.11 18.16
C ASP A 220 -29.54 0.60 16.72
N VAL A 221 -30.20 1.37 15.84
CA VAL A 221 -30.41 1.00 14.43
C VAL A 221 -29.83 2.06 13.50
N VAL A 222 -29.07 1.64 12.49
CA VAL A 222 -28.60 2.53 11.42
C VAL A 222 -29.77 2.93 10.53
N GLU A 223 -30.17 4.19 10.60
CA GLU A 223 -31.30 4.72 9.83
C GLU A 223 -30.84 5.20 8.45
N ARG A 224 -29.69 5.86 8.39
CA ARG A 224 -29.20 6.46 7.14
C ARG A 224 -27.69 6.49 7.07
N ILE A 225 -27.18 6.22 5.86
CA ILE A 225 -25.77 6.36 5.50
C ILE A 225 -25.68 7.32 4.32
N SER A 226 -24.87 8.37 4.45
CA SER A 226 -24.67 9.36 3.38
C SER A 226 -23.23 9.82 3.22
N GLU A 227 -22.84 10.17 2.00
CA GLU A 227 -21.64 10.98 1.72
C GLU A 227 -22.01 12.46 1.77
N VAL A 228 -21.21 13.23 2.48
CA VAL A 228 -21.46 14.64 2.75
C VAL A 228 -20.24 15.47 2.37
N ASP A 229 -20.48 16.59 1.71
CA ASP A 229 -19.44 17.57 1.38
C ASP A 229 -18.90 18.22 2.68
N PRO A 230 -17.58 18.19 2.93
CA PRO A 230 -16.99 18.71 4.16
C PRO A 230 -17.11 20.23 4.30
N LEU A 231 -17.23 20.97 3.20
CA LEU A 231 -17.32 22.43 3.18
C LEU A 231 -18.77 22.90 3.19
N ALA A 232 -19.60 22.34 2.31
CA ALA A 232 -21.00 22.76 2.15
C ALA A 232 -21.94 22.09 3.17
N GLY A 233 -21.56 20.94 3.74
CA GLY A 233 -22.39 20.14 4.64
C GLY A 233 -23.58 19.47 3.93
N THR A 234 -23.64 19.54 2.60
CA THR A 234 -24.72 19.00 1.78
C THR A 234 -24.52 17.51 1.50
N THR A 235 -25.62 16.76 1.51
CA THR A 235 -25.61 15.35 1.12
C THR A 235 -25.37 15.22 -0.38
N GLN A 236 -24.28 14.56 -0.75
CA GLN A 236 -23.93 14.26 -2.14
C GLN A 236 -24.62 12.97 -2.61
N ARG A 237 -24.62 11.94 -1.76
CA ARG A 237 -25.15 10.61 -2.09
C ARG A 237 -25.57 9.85 -0.84
N THR A 238 -26.53 8.93 -0.98
CA THR A 238 -26.95 7.99 0.07
C THR A 238 -26.65 6.55 -0.30
N TYR A 239 -26.38 5.72 0.70
CA TYR A 239 -26.01 4.33 0.54
C TYR A 239 -26.88 3.42 1.41
N GLN A 240 -27.19 2.22 0.92
CA GLN A 240 -27.78 1.15 1.73
C GLN A 240 -26.71 0.35 2.49
N TYR A 241 -25.49 0.37 1.96
CA TYR A 241 -24.33 -0.36 2.45
C TYR A 241 -23.06 0.42 2.10
N ILE A 242 -22.13 0.54 3.06
CA ILE A 242 -20.80 1.11 2.79
C ILE A 242 -19.71 0.31 3.51
N PRO A 243 -18.63 -0.10 2.81
CA PRO A 243 -17.45 -0.64 3.47
C PRO A 243 -16.64 0.50 4.11
N ILE A 244 -16.13 0.25 5.31
CA ILE A 244 -15.19 1.10 6.03
C ILE A 244 -13.83 0.38 6.03
N TYR A 245 -12.85 1.02 5.39
CA TYR A 245 -11.48 0.50 5.27
C TYR A 245 -10.61 0.99 6.43
N PRO A 246 -9.53 0.27 6.78
CA PRO A 246 -8.59 0.71 7.81
C PRO A 246 -8.03 2.12 7.54
N ALA A 247 -7.88 2.92 8.59
CA ALA A 247 -7.49 4.32 8.51
C ALA A 247 -6.09 4.55 7.91
N GLU A 248 -5.20 3.58 8.02
CA GLU A 248 -3.82 3.68 7.59
C GLU A 248 -3.37 2.38 6.90
N SER A 249 -2.48 2.49 5.91
CA SER A 249 -1.97 1.35 5.14
C SER A 249 -1.16 0.33 5.96
N HIS A 250 -0.70 0.73 7.15
CA HIS A 250 0.04 -0.11 8.10
C HIS A 250 -0.78 -0.45 9.36
N ALA A 251 -2.10 -0.33 9.30
CA ALA A 251 -2.99 -0.72 10.39
C ALA A 251 -2.84 -2.21 10.76
N SER A 252 -2.79 -2.50 12.06
CA SER A 252 -2.78 -3.84 12.64
C SER A 252 -3.67 -3.88 13.87
N SER A 253 -4.26 -5.03 14.18
CA SER A 253 -5.08 -5.18 15.38
C SER A 253 -4.23 -5.10 16.65
N GLN A 254 -4.83 -4.63 17.75
CA GLN A 254 -4.14 -4.57 19.06
C GLN A 254 -3.61 -5.94 19.48
N LYS A 255 -4.35 -7.01 19.18
CA LYS A 255 -3.91 -8.39 19.43
C LYS A 255 -2.60 -8.70 18.69
N ARG A 256 -2.50 -8.35 17.41
CA ARG A 256 -1.30 -8.54 16.58
C ARG A 256 -0.10 -7.77 17.15
N LEU A 257 -0.32 -6.54 17.58
CA LEU A 257 0.72 -5.70 18.17
C LEU A 257 1.23 -6.27 19.50
N ASN A 258 0.33 -6.69 20.40
CA ASN A 258 0.72 -7.27 21.69
C ASN A 258 1.54 -8.57 21.53
N GLU A 259 1.17 -9.41 20.57
CA GLU A 259 1.95 -10.62 20.24
C GLU A 259 3.32 -10.27 19.64
N ALA A 260 3.40 -9.24 18.79
CA ALA A 260 4.66 -8.76 18.23
C ALA A 260 5.59 -8.17 19.29
N VAL A 261 5.06 -7.45 20.29
CA VAL A 261 5.85 -6.91 21.41
C VAL A 261 6.61 -8.02 22.13
N GLN A 262 5.96 -9.15 22.39
CA GLN A 262 6.61 -10.30 23.05
C GLN A 262 7.81 -10.80 22.24
N THR A 263 7.64 -11.01 20.93
CA THR A 263 8.72 -11.53 20.07
C THR A 263 9.83 -10.50 19.82
N ILE A 264 9.51 -9.20 19.85
CA ILE A 264 10.48 -8.10 19.79
C ILE A 264 11.38 -8.11 21.04
N LEU A 265 10.78 -8.24 22.23
CA LEU A 265 11.52 -8.29 23.50
C LEU A 265 12.39 -9.54 23.61
N GLU A 266 11.91 -10.68 23.10
CA GLU A 266 12.70 -11.91 23.03
C GLU A 266 13.95 -11.75 22.14
N GLU A 267 13.80 -11.19 20.93
CA GLU A 267 14.96 -10.90 20.07
C GLU A 267 15.90 -9.86 20.71
N LEU A 268 15.34 -8.86 21.39
CA LEU A 268 16.14 -7.85 22.08
C LEU A 268 17.08 -8.47 23.12
N VAL A 269 16.58 -9.35 23.99
CA VAL A 269 17.38 -9.99 25.03
C VAL A 269 18.55 -10.77 24.42
N ILE A 270 18.29 -11.52 23.35
CA ILE A 270 19.30 -12.32 22.64
C ILE A 270 20.38 -11.41 22.04
N GLU A 271 19.98 -10.34 21.35
CA GLU A 271 20.92 -9.46 20.63
C GLU A 271 21.73 -8.57 21.59
N VAL A 272 21.12 -8.08 22.67
CA VAL A 272 21.84 -7.35 23.73
C VAL A 272 22.92 -8.23 24.36
N GLN A 273 22.62 -9.51 24.64
CA GLN A 273 23.61 -10.44 25.19
C GLN A 273 24.77 -10.68 24.22
N LYS A 274 24.49 -10.86 22.92
CA LYS A 274 25.54 -10.99 21.89
C LYS A 274 26.48 -9.79 21.84
N PHE A 275 25.95 -8.57 21.95
CA PHE A 275 26.78 -7.37 22.01
C PHE A 275 27.65 -7.33 23.28
N LYS A 276 27.08 -7.67 24.44
CA LYS A 276 27.83 -7.74 25.72
C LYS A 276 28.96 -8.77 25.66
N ASP A 277 28.68 -9.98 25.18
CA ASP A 277 29.67 -11.05 25.03
C ASP A 277 30.81 -10.68 24.06
N ALA A 278 30.51 -9.84 23.06
CA ALA A 278 31.49 -9.31 22.12
C ALA A 278 32.23 -8.06 22.63
N GLY A 279 32.02 -7.64 23.87
CA GLY A 279 32.63 -6.43 24.46
C GLY A 279 32.07 -5.10 23.92
N LYS A 280 30.95 -5.13 23.19
CA LYS A 280 30.32 -3.97 22.55
C LYS A 280 29.22 -3.38 23.43
N LEU A 281 29.62 -2.84 24.58
CA LEU A 281 28.69 -2.38 25.61
C LEU A 281 27.85 -1.18 25.17
N LEU A 282 28.42 -0.26 24.37
CA LEU A 282 27.72 0.91 23.87
C LEU A 282 26.59 0.53 22.91
N GLU A 283 26.85 -0.39 21.97
CA GLU A 283 25.84 -0.90 21.05
C GLU A 283 24.74 -1.67 21.79
N ALA A 284 25.10 -2.43 22.83
CA ALA A 284 24.14 -3.14 23.67
C ALA A 284 23.18 -2.18 24.39
N GLU A 285 23.72 -1.14 25.04
CA GLU A 285 22.94 -0.13 25.76
C GLU A 285 22.04 0.66 24.81
N ARG A 286 22.58 1.09 23.67
CA ARG A 286 21.84 1.80 22.61
C ARG A 286 20.65 0.99 22.11
N LEU A 287 20.87 -0.30 21.84
CA LEU A 287 19.83 -1.19 21.32
C LEU A 287 18.72 -1.39 22.36
N ASP A 288 19.09 -1.62 23.62
CA ASP A 288 18.15 -1.85 24.73
C ASP A 288 17.27 -0.62 24.98
N GLN A 289 17.87 0.54 25.20
CA GLN A 289 17.14 1.79 25.49
C GLN A 289 16.16 2.15 24.39
N ARG A 290 16.62 2.11 23.13
CA ARG A 290 15.76 2.45 21.99
C ARG A 290 14.62 1.46 21.83
N THR A 291 14.91 0.16 21.85
CA THR A 291 13.89 -0.86 21.58
C THR A 291 12.82 -0.87 22.66
N ARG A 292 13.20 -0.71 23.93
CA ARG A 292 12.24 -0.63 25.04
C ARG A 292 11.32 0.57 24.92
N ARG A 293 11.86 1.75 24.61
CA ARG A 293 11.06 2.96 24.36
C ARG A 293 10.09 2.77 23.20
N ASP A 294 10.54 2.16 22.11
CA ASP A 294 9.67 1.90 20.95
C ASP A 294 8.56 0.89 21.33
N VAL A 295 8.87 -0.15 22.13
CA VAL A 295 7.88 -1.11 22.66
C VAL A 295 6.85 -0.44 23.57
N GLU A 296 7.27 0.41 24.51
CA GLU A 296 6.36 1.16 25.39
C GLU A 296 5.34 1.98 24.58
N GLN A 297 5.80 2.63 23.50
CA GLN A 297 4.90 3.38 22.61
C GLN A 297 3.94 2.49 21.81
N ILE A 298 4.39 1.31 21.37
CA ILE A 298 3.52 0.34 20.69
C ILE A 298 2.44 -0.18 21.66
N GLU A 299 2.78 -0.46 22.92
CA GLU A 299 1.83 -0.92 23.93
C GLU A 299 0.81 0.17 24.32
N GLU A 300 1.26 1.42 24.48
CA GLU A 300 0.41 2.52 24.94
C GLU A 300 -0.46 3.12 23.81
N TYR A 301 0.13 3.31 22.62
CA TYR A 301 -0.50 4.05 21.52
C TYR A 301 -0.75 3.22 20.26
N GLY A 302 -0.26 1.97 20.20
CA GLY A 302 -0.34 1.13 19.01
C GLY A 302 0.63 1.51 17.89
N ILE A 303 1.46 2.54 18.09
CA ILE A 303 2.39 3.07 17.08
C ILE A 303 3.65 3.63 17.72
N CYS A 304 4.78 3.58 17.00
CA CYS A 304 6.01 4.26 17.36
C CYS A 304 6.71 4.83 16.11
N PRO A 305 7.59 5.84 16.24
CA PRO A 305 8.43 6.29 15.14
C PRO A 305 9.29 5.16 14.57
N GLY A 306 9.11 4.86 13.29
CA GLY A 306 9.86 3.79 12.64
C GLY A 306 9.30 2.39 12.90
N ILE A 307 8.00 2.27 13.24
CA ILE A 307 7.31 0.99 13.49
C ILE A 307 7.54 -0.03 12.36
N GLU A 308 7.78 0.42 11.13
CA GLU A 308 8.08 -0.46 10.00
C GLU A 308 9.31 -1.34 10.24
N ASN A 309 10.25 -0.97 11.12
CA ASN A 309 11.42 -1.78 11.46
C ASN A 309 11.06 -3.03 12.26
N TYR A 310 9.84 -3.11 12.79
CA TYR A 310 9.29 -4.26 13.49
C TYR A 310 8.34 -5.09 12.62
N SER A 311 8.21 -4.77 11.31
CA SER A 311 7.20 -5.39 10.44
C SER A 311 7.29 -6.90 10.37
N ARG A 312 8.48 -7.52 10.47
CA ARG A 312 8.60 -8.99 10.51
C ARG A 312 7.86 -9.60 11.71
N HIS A 313 7.98 -8.97 12.89
CA HIS A 313 7.31 -9.41 14.11
C HIS A 313 5.81 -9.17 14.02
N ILE A 314 5.42 -7.97 13.57
CA ILE A 314 4.02 -7.61 13.38
C ILE A 314 3.37 -8.55 12.37
N ASP A 315 4.00 -8.84 11.23
CA ASP A 315 3.48 -9.76 10.21
C ASP A 315 3.63 -11.24 10.59
N LYS A 316 4.26 -11.58 11.72
CA LYS A 316 4.59 -12.97 12.10
C LYS A 316 5.34 -13.77 11.03
N ARG A 317 6.13 -13.06 10.22
CA ARG A 317 6.96 -13.66 9.17
C ARG A 317 8.18 -14.34 9.76
N LYS A 318 8.65 -15.40 9.11
CA LYS A 318 9.91 -16.06 9.44
C LYS A 318 11.08 -15.15 9.09
N LYS A 319 12.22 -15.34 9.77
CA LYS A 319 13.47 -14.63 9.44
C LYS A 319 13.83 -14.81 7.96
N GLY A 320 14.10 -13.71 7.28
CA GLY A 320 14.47 -13.69 5.85
C GLY A 320 13.30 -13.85 4.87
N GLU A 321 12.09 -14.15 5.35
CA GLU A 321 10.90 -14.26 4.52
C GLU A 321 10.60 -12.94 3.78
N ALA A 322 10.06 -13.04 2.56
CA ALA A 322 9.73 -11.87 1.78
C ALA A 322 8.62 -11.06 2.47
N PRO A 323 8.70 -9.72 2.48
CA PRO A 323 7.58 -8.90 2.94
C PRO A 323 6.41 -9.00 1.97
N PHE A 324 5.23 -8.65 2.47
CA PHE A 324 4.06 -8.42 1.63
C PHE A 324 4.23 -7.11 0.87
N THR A 325 3.72 -7.04 -0.36
CA THR A 325 3.67 -5.80 -1.15
C THR A 325 2.31 -5.64 -1.81
N ILE A 326 2.07 -4.54 -2.53
CA ILE A 326 0.80 -4.34 -3.26
C ILE A 326 0.50 -5.47 -4.25
N MET A 327 1.53 -6.20 -4.71
CA MET A 327 1.36 -7.37 -5.58
C MET A 327 0.58 -8.50 -4.88
N ASP A 328 0.76 -8.64 -3.57
CA ASP A 328 0.07 -9.64 -2.75
C ASP A 328 -1.40 -9.24 -2.48
N TYR A 329 -1.75 -7.95 -2.59
CA TYR A 329 -3.12 -7.44 -2.42
C TYR A 329 -4.04 -7.73 -3.60
N PHE A 330 -3.50 -8.06 -4.77
CA PHE A 330 -4.30 -8.56 -5.88
C PHE A 330 -4.84 -9.98 -5.63
N LYS A 331 -4.44 -10.63 -4.53
CA LYS A 331 -4.91 -11.91 -3.94
C LYS A 331 -5.61 -12.86 -4.90
N GLU A 332 -5.03 -14.04 -5.16
CA GLU A 332 -5.67 -15.17 -5.89
C GLU A 332 -6.22 -14.84 -7.30
N ARG A 333 -6.29 -13.57 -7.69
CA ARG A 333 -6.72 -13.13 -9.01
C ARG A 333 -5.54 -13.27 -9.94
N ASN A 334 -5.85 -13.76 -11.12
CA ASN A 334 -4.92 -13.76 -12.23
C ASN A 334 -4.72 -12.31 -12.69
N TYR A 335 -3.79 -11.57 -12.08
CA TYR A 335 -3.51 -10.17 -12.43
C TYR A 335 -2.39 -10.07 -13.48
N LEU A 336 -2.40 -9.02 -14.28
CA LEU A 336 -1.40 -8.75 -15.32
C LEU A 336 -0.39 -7.73 -14.81
N VAL A 337 0.89 -7.94 -15.09
CA VAL A 337 1.93 -6.92 -14.88
C VAL A 337 2.31 -6.31 -16.22
N ILE A 338 2.37 -4.98 -16.27
CA ILE A 338 2.99 -4.25 -17.37
C ILE A 338 4.23 -3.58 -16.81
N VAL A 339 5.38 -3.73 -17.46
CA VAL A 339 6.59 -3.01 -17.06
C VAL A 339 6.95 -2.03 -18.17
N ASP A 340 6.70 -0.75 -17.91
CA ASP A 340 6.96 0.32 -18.85
C ASP A 340 8.40 0.80 -18.81
N GLU A 341 8.94 1.10 -20.00
CA GLU A 341 10.37 1.29 -20.24
C GLU A 341 11.22 0.24 -19.52
N SER A 342 10.93 -1.02 -19.84
CA SER A 342 11.47 -2.19 -19.13
C SER A 342 13.00 -2.24 -19.06
N HIS A 343 13.70 -1.68 -20.06
CA HIS A 343 15.17 -1.56 -20.07
C HIS A 343 15.72 -0.68 -18.92
N VAL A 344 14.91 0.24 -18.37
CA VAL A 344 15.25 1.06 -17.18
C VAL A 344 14.56 0.54 -15.92
N SER A 345 13.27 0.21 -16.01
CA SER A 345 12.48 -0.22 -14.86
C SER A 345 13.01 -1.50 -14.22
N LEU A 346 13.43 -2.50 -14.99
CA LEU A 346 13.92 -3.77 -14.44
C LEU A 346 15.26 -3.63 -13.68
N PRO A 347 16.29 -2.93 -14.21
CA PRO A 347 17.49 -2.62 -13.44
C PRO A 347 17.19 -1.85 -12.14
N GLN A 348 16.28 -0.89 -12.17
CA GLN A 348 15.90 -0.12 -10.98
C GLN A 348 15.25 -1.02 -9.92
N ILE A 349 14.27 -1.85 -10.29
CA ILE A 349 13.62 -2.85 -9.42
C ILE A 349 14.68 -3.74 -8.76
N ARG A 350 15.66 -4.21 -9.53
CA ARG A 350 16.75 -5.05 -9.02
C ARG A 350 17.65 -4.32 -8.02
N GLY A 351 17.89 -3.03 -8.22
CA GLY A 351 18.78 -2.21 -7.39
C GLY A 351 18.23 -1.88 -6.00
N MET A 352 16.91 -1.81 -5.82
CA MET A 352 16.29 -1.30 -4.58
C MET A 352 16.70 -2.08 -3.32
N TYR A 353 16.74 -3.43 -3.39
CA TYR A 353 17.09 -4.28 -2.25
C TYR A 353 18.53 -4.04 -1.76
N ASN A 354 19.49 -3.93 -2.67
CA ASN A 354 20.91 -3.85 -2.31
C ASN A 354 21.23 -2.55 -1.56
N GLY A 355 20.64 -1.43 -2.01
CA GLY A 355 20.79 -0.13 -1.35
C GLY A 355 20.19 -0.11 0.06
N ASP A 356 18.97 -0.63 0.21
CA ASP A 356 18.31 -0.70 1.52
C ASP A 356 19.07 -1.60 2.50
N ARG A 357 19.52 -2.77 2.03
CA ARG A 357 20.26 -3.75 2.83
C ARG A 357 21.55 -3.17 3.39
N SER A 358 22.38 -2.57 2.55
CA SER A 358 23.68 -1.98 2.96
C SER A 358 23.52 -0.93 4.07
N ARG A 359 22.52 -0.05 3.93
CA ARG A 359 22.20 0.97 4.94
C ARG A 359 21.79 0.34 6.27
N LYS A 360 20.87 -0.63 6.25
CA LYS A 360 20.34 -1.26 7.47
C LYS A 360 21.33 -2.18 8.15
N GLU A 361 22.21 -2.86 7.42
CA GLU A 361 23.27 -3.68 8.02
C GLU A 361 24.20 -2.84 8.88
N THR A 362 24.48 -1.61 8.48
CA THR A 362 25.25 -0.67 9.29
C THR A 362 24.50 -0.30 10.57
N LEU A 363 23.21 0.04 10.50
CA LEU A 363 22.41 0.33 11.69
C LEU A 363 22.38 -0.85 12.69
N VAL A 364 22.18 -2.07 12.19
CA VAL A 364 22.16 -3.29 13.03
C VAL A 364 23.54 -3.54 13.63
N LYS A 365 24.61 -3.44 12.84
CA LYS A 365 25.99 -3.68 13.30
C LYS A 365 26.38 -2.79 14.49
N TYR A 366 25.85 -1.57 14.55
CA TYR A 366 26.13 -0.59 15.59
C TYR A 366 24.98 -0.41 16.59
N GLY A 367 24.07 -1.38 16.71
CA GLY A 367 23.05 -1.40 17.78
C GLY A 367 21.96 -0.33 17.66
N PHE A 368 21.75 0.28 16.50
CA PHE A 368 20.64 1.24 16.29
C PHE A 368 19.29 0.55 16.05
N ARG A 369 19.32 -0.67 15.52
CA ARG A 369 18.12 -1.48 15.20
C ARG A 369 18.39 -2.96 15.42
N LEU A 370 17.33 -3.72 15.73
CA LEU A 370 17.37 -5.19 15.77
C LEU A 370 17.66 -5.79 14.40
N PRO A 371 18.24 -7.01 14.31
CA PRO A 371 18.41 -7.72 13.05
C PRO A 371 17.12 -7.92 12.26
N SER A 372 15.96 -8.04 12.92
CA SER A 372 14.64 -8.06 12.27
C SER A 372 14.37 -6.85 11.35
N ALA A 373 15.00 -5.70 11.59
CA ALA A 373 14.82 -4.52 10.76
C ALA A 373 15.29 -4.76 9.31
N LEU A 374 16.19 -5.73 9.08
CA LEU A 374 16.64 -6.15 7.76
C LEU A 374 15.57 -6.91 6.97
N ASP A 375 14.54 -7.43 7.65
CA ASP A 375 13.42 -8.16 7.05
C ASP A 375 12.24 -7.23 6.72
N ASN A 376 12.32 -5.95 7.11
CA ASN A 376 11.58 -4.85 6.50
C ASN A 376 12.39 -4.34 5.30
N ARG A 377 12.00 -4.62 4.07
CA ARG A 377 12.84 -4.36 2.90
C ARG A 377 11.97 -4.34 1.63
N PRO A 378 12.46 -3.82 0.50
CA PRO A 378 11.85 -4.16 -0.77
C PRO A 378 12.10 -5.63 -1.14
N LEU A 379 11.33 -6.13 -2.10
CA LEU A 379 11.53 -7.46 -2.67
C LEU A 379 12.92 -7.59 -3.31
N LYS A 380 13.53 -8.76 -3.17
CA LYS A 380 14.62 -9.19 -4.04
C LYS A 380 14.05 -9.42 -5.45
N PHE A 381 14.88 -9.26 -6.48
CA PHE A 381 14.44 -9.47 -7.87
C PHE A 381 13.80 -10.85 -8.09
N ALA A 382 14.39 -11.92 -7.53
CA ALA A 382 13.82 -13.26 -7.61
C ALA A 382 12.46 -13.42 -6.88
N GLU A 383 12.21 -12.62 -5.83
CA GLU A 383 10.92 -12.62 -5.12
C GLU A 383 9.84 -11.85 -5.91
N PHE A 384 10.25 -10.81 -6.64
CA PHE A 384 9.42 -10.10 -7.61
C PHE A 384 9.04 -11.01 -8.79
N GLU A 385 10.01 -11.69 -9.40
CA GLU A 385 9.77 -12.62 -10.51
C GLU A 385 8.80 -13.74 -10.13
N LYS A 386 8.90 -14.27 -8.91
CA LYS A 386 8.01 -15.31 -8.39
C LYS A 386 6.55 -14.86 -8.26
N ARG A 387 6.30 -13.57 -8.07
CA ARG A 387 4.94 -13.01 -7.96
C ARG A 387 4.30 -12.73 -9.31
N ILE A 388 5.07 -12.78 -10.40
CA ILE A 388 4.60 -12.51 -11.75
C ILE A 388 4.14 -13.79 -12.44
N SER A 389 2.83 -13.88 -12.70
CA SER A 389 2.23 -14.94 -13.53
C SER A 389 2.25 -14.60 -15.02
N ASN A 390 1.88 -13.38 -15.40
CA ASN A 390 2.00 -12.89 -16.77
C ASN A 390 2.49 -11.44 -16.75
N VAL A 391 3.46 -11.14 -17.60
CA VAL A 391 4.00 -9.80 -17.77
C VAL A 391 4.18 -9.43 -19.23
N ILE A 392 3.85 -8.18 -19.56
CA ILE A 392 4.21 -7.54 -20.82
C ILE A 392 5.25 -6.47 -20.51
N PHE A 393 6.43 -6.62 -21.11
CA PHE A 393 7.47 -5.59 -21.11
C PHE A 393 7.23 -4.66 -22.28
N THR A 394 7.12 -3.35 -22.04
CA THR A 394 7.05 -2.36 -23.11
C THR A 394 8.39 -1.62 -23.17
N SER A 395 8.94 -1.49 -24.38
CA SER A 395 10.06 -0.61 -24.63
C SER A 395 10.28 -0.36 -26.12
N ALA A 396 11.03 0.69 -26.44
CA ALA A 396 11.57 0.92 -27.77
C ALA A 396 12.91 0.19 -28.02
N THR A 397 13.60 -0.27 -26.96
CA THR A 397 14.97 -0.83 -27.01
C THR A 397 15.11 -2.08 -26.16
#